data_AF-A0A7Y5C9G4-F1
#
_entry.id   AF-A0A7Y5C9G4-F1
#
_cell.length_a   1.000
_cell.length_b   1.000
_cell.length_c   1.000
_cell.angle_alpha   90.00
_cell.angle_beta   90.00
_cell.angle_gamma   90.00
#
_symmetry.space_group_name_H-M   'P 1'
#
loop_
_entity.id
_entity.type
_entity.pdbx_description
1 polymer ?
#
loop_
_entity_poly.entity_id
_entity_poly.type
_entity_poly.pdbx_seq_one_letter_code
_entity_poly.pdbx_strand_id
1 'polypeptide(L)'
;MAHETNGAAGRQCQACYCFMWETKPEHFERQGIPRGYCGTCGICGQPGHTRAHPHAPVTGAWCDTCYEKLARSTPLWKVVRLAFCLALFAWIAYLLWRSAA
;
A
#
# COMPACT_ATOMS: atom_id res chain seq x y z
N MET A 1 -24.50 -3.09 25.55
CA MET A 1 -25.27 -2.62 24.38
C MET A 1 -24.64 -3.28 23.17
N ALA A 2 -25.36 -4.24 22.59
CA ALA A 2 -24.88 -5.15 21.57
C ALA A 2 -24.75 -4.41 20.23
N HIS A 3 -23.56 -4.47 19.61
CA HIS A 3 -23.41 -4.13 18.19
C HIS A 3 -23.48 -5.42 17.40
N GLU A 4 -24.68 -5.67 16.86
CA GLU A 4 -24.98 -6.78 15.97
C GLU A 4 -24.15 -6.69 14.68
N THR A 5 -23.54 -7.82 14.35
CA THR A 5 -22.76 -8.10 13.15
C THR A 5 -23.67 -8.34 11.95
N ASN A 6 -23.65 -7.46 10.93
CA ASN A 6 -24.20 -7.76 9.61
C ASN A 6 -23.42 -7.04 8.51
N GLY A 7 -22.67 -7.81 7.71
CA GLY A 7 -22.22 -7.42 6.36
C GLY A 7 -20.79 -6.90 6.26
N ALA A 8 -19.90 -7.79 5.78
CA ALA A 8 -18.49 -7.58 5.43
C ALA A 8 -17.55 -7.39 6.63
N ALA A 9 -16.64 -8.35 6.78
CA ALA A 9 -15.55 -8.36 7.74
C ALA A 9 -14.60 -7.16 7.53
N GLY A 10 -15.01 -5.99 8.02
CA GLY A 10 -14.19 -4.79 8.07
C GLY A 10 -13.10 -4.99 9.11
N ARG A 11 -11.94 -5.48 8.66
CA ARG A 11 -10.71 -5.51 9.45
C ARG A 11 -10.50 -4.08 9.97
N GLN A 12 -10.65 -3.87 11.28
CA GLN A 12 -10.49 -2.56 11.93
C GLN A 12 -9.08 -2.03 11.66
N CYS A 13 -8.91 -1.31 10.56
CA CYS A 13 -7.69 -0.58 10.26
C CYS A 13 -7.74 0.71 11.09
N GLN A 14 -6.88 0.83 12.09
CA GLN A 14 -6.75 2.00 12.96
C GLN A 14 -6.47 3.32 12.22
N ALA A 15 -6.20 3.28 10.90
CA ALA A 15 -5.98 4.44 10.04
C ALA A 15 -7.00 4.53 8.88
N CYS A 16 -8.21 3.97 9.03
CA CYS A 16 -9.30 4.08 8.05
C CYS A 16 -10.29 5.20 8.42
N TYR A 17 -10.75 5.99 7.44
CA TYR A 17 -11.87 6.95 7.60
C TYR A 17 -13.25 6.27 7.61
N CYS A 18 -13.31 4.99 7.96
CA CYS A 18 -14.52 4.18 8.00
C CYS A 18 -15.57 4.75 8.99
N PHE A 19 -15.12 5.39 10.08
CA PHE A 19 -15.99 6.06 11.07
C PHE A 19 -16.88 7.16 10.47
N MET A 20 -16.50 7.69 9.30
CA MET A 20 -17.22 8.78 8.67
C MET A 20 -18.59 8.33 8.12
N TRP A 21 -18.81 7.02 7.99
CA TRP A 21 -20.14 6.43 7.76
C TRP A 21 -21.12 6.64 8.91
N GLU A 22 -20.64 6.74 10.15
CA GLU A 22 -21.48 6.95 11.33
C GLU A 22 -21.84 8.43 11.51
N THR A 23 -20.97 9.32 11.04
CA THR A 23 -21.14 10.78 11.22
C THR A 23 -21.83 11.45 10.03
N LYS A 24 -21.47 11.08 8.79
CA LYS A 24 -21.94 11.73 7.55
C LYS A 24 -22.08 10.70 6.40
N PRO A 25 -23.02 9.75 6.48
CA PRO A 25 -23.19 8.71 5.46
C PRO A 25 -23.52 9.27 4.07
N GLU A 26 -24.26 10.39 3.99
CA GLU A 26 -24.64 11.01 2.72
C GLU A 26 -23.44 11.36 1.82
N HIS A 27 -22.28 11.63 2.40
CA HIS A 27 -21.07 11.96 1.63
C HIS A 27 -20.61 10.77 0.77
N PHE A 28 -20.65 9.56 1.33
CA PHE A 28 -20.25 8.33 0.66
C PHE A 28 -21.35 7.75 -0.22
N GLU A 29 -22.62 7.90 0.18
CA GLU A 29 -23.77 7.49 -0.63
C GLU A 29 -23.81 8.26 -1.95
N ARG A 30 -23.56 9.58 -1.93
CA ARG A 30 -23.44 10.39 -3.16
C ARG A 30 -22.27 9.97 -4.05
N GLN A 31 -21.23 9.37 -3.47
CA GLN A 31 -20.07 8.84 -4.20
C GLN A 31 -20.29 7.40 -4.67
N GLY A 32 -21.43 6.78 -4.34
CA GLY A 32 -21.71 5.39 -4.69
C GLY A 32 -20.82 4.38 -3.97
N ILE A 33 -20.21 4.75 -2.84
CA ILE A 33 -19.34 3.85 -2.08
C ILE A 33 -20.23 2.93 -1.22
N PRO A 34 -20.04 1.60 -1.28
CA PRO A 34 -20.82 0.69 -0.45
C PRO A 34 -20.43 0.77 1.02
N ARG A 35 -21.41 0.52 1.90
CA ARG A 35 -21.20 0.41 3.36
C ARG A 35 -20.08 -0.60 3.64
N GLY A 36 -19.22 -0.27 4.59
CA GLY A 36 -18.03 -1.06 4.93
C GLY A 36 -16.75 -0.62 4.23
N TYR A 37 -16.82 0.28 3.24
CA TYR A 37 -15.67 0.87 2.55
C TYR A 37 -15.63 2.38 2.73
N CYS A 38 -14.47 3.03 2.65
CA CYS A 38 -14.35 4.49 2.88
C CYS A 38 -13.70 5.24 1.71
N GLY A 39 -13.52 4.56 0.59
CA GLY A 39 -12.91 5.13 -0.60
C GLY A 39 -13.01 4.16 -1.77
N THR A 40 -12.61 4.65 -2.94
CA THR A 40 -12.53 3.88 -4.17
C THR A 40 -11.07 3.66 -4.51
N CYS A 41 -10.71 2.42 -4.88
CA CYS A 41 -9.34 2.08 -5.23
C CYS A 41 -8.86 2.93 -6.41
N GLY A 42 -7.81 3.73 -6.20
CA GLY A 42 -7.23 4.57 -7.25
C GLY A 42 -6.56 3.79 -8.39
N ILE A 43 -6.42 2.46 -8.26
CA ILE A 43 -5.81 1.59 -9.28
C ILE A 43 -6.88 0.90 -10.13
N CYS A 44 -7.90 0.30 -9.50
CA CYS A 44 -8.86 -0.56 -10.20
C CYS A 44 -10.32 -0.09 -10.10
N GLY A 45 -10.60 1.02 -9.41
CA GLY A 45 -11.95 1.54 -9.27
C GLY A 45 -12.88 0.73 -8.35
N GLN A 46 -12.41 -0.36 -7.76
CA GLN A 46 -13.20 -1.17 -6.83
C GLN A 46 -13.32 -0.49 -5.45
N PRO A 47 -14.36 -0.79 -4.67
CA PRO A 47 -14.48 -0.31 -3.28
C PRO A 47 -13.24 -0.69 -2.46
N GLY A 48 -12.78 0.24 -1.62
CA GLY A 48 -11.56 0.07 -0.85
C GLY A 48 -11.49 0.92 0.40
N HIS A 49 -10.29 1.00 0.96
CA HIS A 49 -10.01 1.74 2.17
C HIS A 49 -8.91 2.76 1.95
N THR A 50 -9.15 3.95 2.49
CA THR A 50 -8.16 4.99 2.65
C THR A 50 -7.16 4.55 3.71
N ARG A 51 -5.89 4.43 3.33
CA ARG A 51 -4.77 4.00 4.19
C ARG A 51 -3.49 4.71 3.76
N ALA A 52 -2.39 4.49 4.48
CA ALA A 52 -1.07 4.97 4.06
C ALA A 52 -0.46 4.04 3.01
N HIS A 53 0.28 4.59 2.05
CA HIS A 53 0.97 3.80 1.05
C HIS A 53 2.09 2.97 1.70
N PRO A 54 2.26 1.69 1.33
CA PRO A 54 3.18 0.78 2.03
C PRO A 54 4.67 1.20 1.92
N HIS A 55 5.04 1.91 0.85
CA HIS A 55 6.44 2.31 0.57
C HIS A 55 6.65 3.81 0.40
N ALA A 56 5.62 4.64 0.64
CA ALA A 56 5.71 6.08 0.39
C ALA A 56 4.88 6.85 1.43
N PRO A 57 5.28 8.08 1.81
CA PRO A 57 4.57 8.89 2.78
C PRO A 57 3.36 9.59 2.16
N VAL A 58 2.52 8.83 1.45
CA VAL A 58 1.31 9.33 0.80
C VAL A 58 0.10 8.54 1.29
N THR A 59 -1.03 9.22 1.49
CA THR A 59 -2.30 8.60 1.85
C THR A 59 -3.18 8.49 0.62
N GLY A 60 -3.85 7.36 0.44
CA GLY A 60 -4.71 7.10 -0.71
C GLY A 60 -5.70 5.98 -0.44
N ALA A 61 -6.62 5.75 -1.38
CA ALA A 61 -7.62 4.70 -1.29
C ALA A 61 -7.24 3.50 -2.16
N TRP A 62 -7.22 2.30 -1.57
CA TRP A 62 -6.89 1.05 -2.25
C TRP A 62 -7.80 -0.09 -1.80
N CYS A 63 -8.14 -1.01 -2.70
CA CYS A 63 -8.72 -2.30 -2.33
C CYS A 63 -7.63 -3.24 -1.77
N ASP A 64 -8.02 -4.30 -1.06
CA ASP A 64 -7.07 -5.17 -0.37
C ASP A 64 -6.10 -5.86 -1.34
N THR A 65 -6.59 -6.30 -2.49
CA THR A 65 -5.76 -6.95 -3.51
C THR A 65 -4.70 -6.01 -4.07
N CYS A 66 -5.06 -4.76 -4.40
CA CYS A 66 -4.12 -3.76 -4.91
C CYS A 66 -3.15 -3.31 -3.83
N TYR A 67 -3.62 -3.17 -2.59
CA TYR A 67 -2.77 -2.83 -1.46
C TYR A 67 -1.73 -3.92 -1.18
N GLU A 68 -2.12 -5.19 -1.21
CA GLU A 68 -1.17 -6.30 -1.06
C GLU A 68 -0.15 -6.36 -2.21
N LYS A 69 -0.57 -6.12 -3.45
CA LYS A 69 0.35 -6.04 -4.59
C LYS A 69 1.36 -4.91 -4.43
N LEU A 70 0.91 -3.73 -3.99
CA LEU A 70 1.78 -2.60 -3.67
C LEU A 70 2.70 -2.92 -2.49
N ALA A 71 2.21 -3.58 -1.44
CA ALA A 71 3.02 -3.92 -0.28
C ALA A 71 4.11 -4.93 -0.60
N ARG A 72 3.82 -5.89 -1.51
CA ARG A 72 4.80 -6.88 -1.97
C ARG A 72 5.72 -6.37 -3.07
N SER A 73 5.37 -5.30 -3.77
CA SER A 73 6.27 -4.77 -4.79
C SER A 73 7.54 -4.25 -4.11
N THR A 74 8.68 -4.86 -4.45
CA THR A 74 9.98 -4.38 -4.00
C THR A 74 10.24 -3.03 -4.68
N PRO A 75 10.53 -1.96 -3.94
CA PRO A 75 10.81 -0.67 -4.56
C PRO A 75 12.06 -0.81 -5.44
N LEU A 76 11.96 -0.42 -6.72
CA LEU A 76 13.02 -0.54 -7.73
C LEU A 76 14.37 0.02 -7.25
N TRP A 77 14.35 1.09 -6.47
CA TRP A 77 15.53 1.67 -5.82
C TRP A 77 16.36 0.63 -5.04
N LYS A 78 15.72 -0.29 -4.30
CA LYS A 78 16.44 -1.31 -3.52
C LYS A 78 17.18 -2.29 -4.45
N VAL A 79 16.58 -2.63 -5.60
CA VAL A 79 17.18 -3.53 -6.60
C VAL A 79 18.35 -2.85 -7.29
N VAL A 80 18.17 -1.62 -7.76
CA VAL A 80 19.22 -0.82 -8.41
C VAL A 80 20.40 -0.61 -7.45
N ARG A 81 20.14 -0.27 -6.19
CA ARG A 81 21.18 -0.11 -5.17
C ARG A 81 21.99 -1.39 -4.96
N LEU A 82 21.32 -2.54 -4.88
CA LEU A 82 22.02 -3.82 -4.71
C LEU A 82 22.90 -4.14 -5.92
N ALA A 83 22.38 -3.98 -7.13
CA ALA A 83 23.14 -4.19 -8.37
C ALA A 83 24.37 -3.29 -8.44
N PHE A 84 24.24 -2.01 -8.07
CA PHE A 84 25.35 -1.07 -8.02
C PHE A 84 26.42 -1.50 -7.00
N CYS A 85 26.02 -1.89 -5.78
CA CYS A 85 26.96 -2.40 -4.78
C CYS A 85 27.74 -3.62 -5.30
N LEU A 86 27.05 -4.59 -5.92
CA LEU A 86 27.69 -5.78 -6.48
C LEU A 86 28.67 -5.44 -7.61
N ALA A 87 28.30 -4.52 -8.49
CA ALA A 87 29.18 -4.05 -9.56
C ALA A 87 30.44 -3.37 -8.99
N LEU A 88 30.29 -2.57 -7.94
CA LEU A 88 31.40 -1.89 -7.27
C LEU A 88 32.34 -2.88 -6.58
N PHE A 89 31.79 -3.88 -5.88
CA PHE A 89 32.58 -4.96 -5.30
C PHE A 89 33.34 -5.77 -6.35
N ALA A 90 32.68 -6.13 -7.45
CA ALA A 90 33.31 -6.85 -8.55
C ALA A 90 34.44 -6.02 -9.20
N TRP A 91 34.21 -4.70 -9.36
CA TRP A 91 35.21 -3.78 -9.89
C TRP A 91 36.43 -3.67 -8.97
N ILE A 92 36.23 -3.51 -7.66
CA ILE A 92 37.33 -3.47 -6.68
C ILE A 92 38.10 -4.80 -6.70
N ALA A 93 37.40 -5.93 -6.68
CA ALA A 93 38.04 -7.25 -6.75
C ALA A 93 38.87 -7.43 -8.02
N TYR A 94 38.37 -6.95 -9.17
CA TYR A 94 39.10 -6.95 -10.43
C TYR A 94 40.38 -6.08 -10.37
N LEU A 95 40.30 -4.88 -9.81
CA LEU A 95 41.47 -4.00 -9.65
C LEU A 95 42.53 -4.63 -8.75
N LEU A 96 42.11 -5.24 -7.63
CA LEU A 96 43.02 -5.93 -6.71
C LEU A 96 43.71 -7.11 -7.40
N TRP A 97 42.97 -7.92 -8.15
CA TRP A 97 43.56 -9.03 -8.91
C TRP A 97 44.56 -8.55 -9.95
N ARG A 98 44.24 -7.49 -10.69
CA ARG A 98 45.14 -6.88 -11.67
C ARG A 98 46.40 -6.28 -11.03
N SER A 99 46.33 -5.77 -9.80
CA SER A 99 47.51 -5.24 -9.11
C SER A 99 48.41 -6.32 -8.49
N ALA A 100 47.88 -7.53 -8.31
CA ALA A 100 48.60 -8.68 -7.76
C ALA A 100 49.19 -9.61 -8.84
N ALA A 101 48.86 -9.38 -10.11
CA ALA A 101 49.37 -10.08 -11.28
C ALA A 101 50.40 -9.22 -12.02
#